data_AF-A0A2D6FNR7-F1
#
_entry.id   AF-A0A2D6FNR7-F1
#
_cell.length_a   1.000
_cell.length_b   1.000
_cell.length_c   1.000
_cell.angle_alpha   90.00
_cell.angle_beta   90.00
_cell.angle_gamma   90.00
#
_symmetry.space_group_name_H-M   'P 1'
#
loop_
_entity.id
_entity.type
_entity.pdbx_description
1 polymer ?
#
loop_
_entity_poly.entity_id
_entity_poly.type
_entity_poly.pdbx_seq_one_letter_code
_entity_poly.pdbx_strand_id
1 'polypeptide(L)'
;MLTRLQKKFGKLLTILFVGNFVTGCGTTRAVFIHDGDLIRIGPNVKGRVYVLKGGEWVLTKPTTLPEGWYAGAVKTEEKPNE
;
A
#
# COMPACT_ATOMS: atom_id res chain seq x y z
N MET A 1 -50.31 17.63 -12.67
CA MET A 1 -49.20 17.29 -13.60
C MET A 1 -47.80 17.41 -12.97
N LEU A 2 -47.63 18.08 -11.81
CA LEU A 2 -46.34 18.32 -11.15
C LEU A 2 -45.72 17.10 -10.40
N THR A 3 -46.50 16.06 -10.12
CA THR A 3 -46.02 14.87 -9.36
C THR A 3 -45.22 13.87 -10.19
N ARG A 4 -45.25 13.97 -11.54
CA ARG A 4 -44.46 13.11 -12.44
C ARG A 4 -43.02 13.59 -12.59
N LEU A 5 -42.75 14.88 -12.41
CA LEU A 5 -41.42 15.48 -12.57
C LEU A 5 -40.54 15.24 -11.33
N GLN A 6 -41.10 15.34 -10.11
CA GLN A 6 -40.38 15.01 -8.87
C GLN A 6 -39.92 13.54 -8.81
N LYS A 7 -40.73 12.59 -9.31
CA LYS A 7 -40.38 11.17 -9.33
C LYS A 7 -39.22 10.84 -10.29
N LYS A 8 -39.02 11.64 -11.34
CA LYS A 8 -37.88 11.48 -12.27
C LYS A 8 -36.59 12.00 -11.66
N PHE A 9 -36.64 13.12 -10.95
CA PHE A 9 -35.49 13.68 -10.23
C PHE A 9 -35.02 12.76 -9.09
N GLY A 10 -35.94 12.16 -8.32
CA GLY A 10 -35.58 11.21 -7.26
C GLY A 10 -34.82 9.99 -7.79
N LYS A 11 -35.28 9.39 -8.90
CA LYS A 11 -34.60 8.26 -9.54
C LYS A 11 -33.22 8.63 -10.10
N LEU A 12 -33.08 9.83 -10.66
CA LEU A 12 -31.80 10.32 -11.19
C LEU A 12 -30.78 10.55 -10.06
N LEU A 13 -31.22 11.09 -8.92
CA LEU A 13 -30.38 11.31 -7.74
C LEU A 13 -29.88 9.98 -7.14
N THR A 14 -30.73 8.96 -7.08
CA THR A 14 -30.36 7.63 -6.59
C THR A 14 -29.32 6.95 -7.49
N ILE A 15 -29.43 7.08 -8.82
CA ILE A 15 -28.45 6.52 -9.77
C ILE A 15 -27.07 7.21 -9.61
N LEU A 16 -27.05 8.53 -9.43
CA LEU A 16 -25.83 9.30 -9.20
C LEU A 16 -25.12 8.91 -7.89
N PHE A 17 -25.86 8.60 -6.84
CA PHE A 17 -25.27 8.24 -5.54
C PHE A 17 -24.61 6.85 -5.56
N VAL A 18 -25.21 5.88 -6.27
CA VAL A 18 -24.66 4.52 -6.41
C VAL A 18 -23.41 4.51 -7.31
N GLY A 19 -23.36 5.35 -8.35
CA GLY A 19 -22.20 5.44 -9.25
C GLY A 19 -20.90 5.90 -8.59
N ASN A 20 -20.98 6.71 -7.53
CA ASN A 20 -19.80 7.23 -6.82
C ASN A 20 -19.14 6.22 -5.88
N PHE A 21 -19.76 5.08 -5.59
CA PHE A 21 -19.17 4.05 -4.73
C PHE A 21 -18.18 3.12 -5.46
N VAL A 22 -18.19 3.10 -6.80
CA VAL A 22 -17.43 2.12 -7.59
C VAL A 22 -16.09 2.66 -8.09
N THR A 23 -15.85 3.96 -8.02
CA THR A 23 -14.63 4.59 -8.57
C THR A 23 -13.47 4.70 -7.56
N GLY A 24 -13.65 4.26 -6.31
CA GLY A 24 -12.75 4.62 -5.20
C GLY A 24 -11.74 3.58 -4.70
N CYS A 25 -11.79 2.29 -5.09
CA CYS A 25 -11.06 1.25 -4.35
C CYS A 25 -10.22 0.25 -5.18
N GLY A 26 -9.95 0.53 -6.46
CA GLY A 26 -9.44 -0.49 -7.39
C GLY A 26 -8.03 -0.33 -7.97
N THR A 27 -7.28 0.73 -7.65
CA THR A 27 -6.10 1.11 -8.46
C THR A 27 -4.74 0.68 -7.88
N THR A 28 -4.67 0.15 -6.66
CA THR A 28 -3.43 -0.40 -6.12
C THR A 28 -3.24 -1.83 -6.60
N ARG A 29 -2.39 -2.02 -7.62
CA ARG A 29 -1.89 -3.35 -7.99
C ARG A 29 -1.06 -3.89 -6.84
N ALA A 30 -1.66 -4.73 -6.01
CA ALA A 30 -0.92 -5.49 -5.01
C ALA A 30 -0.12 -6.57 -5.73
N VAL A 31 1.20 -6.51 -5.62
CA VAL A 31 2.09 -7.59 -6.04
C VAL A 31 2.47 -8.37 -4.78
N PHE A 32 2.13 -9.65 -4.75
CA PHE A 32 2.55 -10.54 -3.68
C PHE A 32 4.01 -10.95 -3.91
N ILE A 33 4.82 -10.84 -2.87
CA ILE A 33 6.24 -11.22 -2.87
C ILE A 33 6.34 -12.39 -1.87
N HIS A 34 7.04 -13.47 -2.23
CA HIS A 34 7.17 -14.63 -1.35
C HIS A 34 8.24 -14.40 -0.27
N ASP A 35 8.06 -15.03 0.89
CA ASP A 35 9.04 -15.00 1.97
C ASP A 35 10.37 -15.61 1.49
N GLY A 36 11.39 -14.75 1.35
CA GLY A 36 12.71 -15.13 0.86
C GLY A 36 13.13 -14.48 -0.45
N ASP A 37 12.21 -13.85 -1.18
CA ASP A 37 12.55 -13.07 -2.37
C ASP A 37 13.26 -11.77 -1.97
N LEU A 38 14.41 -11.50 -2.62
CA LEU A 38 15.05 -10.20 -2.57
C LEU A 38 14.33 -9.25 -3.53
N ILE A 39 13.89 -8.11 -3.02
CA ILE A 39 13.30 -7.03 -3.82
C ILE A 39 14.33 -5.95 -4.09
N ARG A 40 14.25 -5.34 -5.27
CA ARG A 40 15.01 -4.15 -5.63
C ARG A 40 14.17 -2.91 -5.39
N ILE A 41 14.72 -1.93 -4.68
CA ILE A 41 14.07 -0.66 -4.40
C ILE A 41 14.03 0.18 -5.67
N GLY A 42 12.80 0.52 -6.09
CA GLY A 42 12.53 1.37 -7.24
C GLY A 42 12.73 2.87 -6.95
N PRO A 43 12.53 3.73 -7.96
CA PRO A 43 12.65 5.17 -7.82
C PRO A 43 11.59 5.75 -6.87
N ASN A 44 11.92 6.86 -6.22
CA ASN A 44 11.03 7.65 -5.37
C ASN A 44 10.42 6.92 -4.15
N VAL A 45 11.02 5.82 -3.69
CA VAL A 45 10.57 5.12 -2.49
C VAL A 45 10.89 5.96 -1.25
N LYS A 46 9.89 6.17 -0.39
CA LYS A 46 10.03 6.85 0.90
C LYS A 46 9.53 5.96 2.04
N GLY A 47 10.31 5.88 3.11
CA GLY A 47 9.98 5.04 4.25
C GLY A 47 10.88 5.30 5.46
N ARG A 48 10.59 4.62 6.55
CA ARG A 48 11.49 4.53 7.71
C ARG A 48 12.24 3.21 7.63
N VAL A 49 13.50 3.21 7.98
CA VAL A 49 14.34 2.01 8.03
C VAL A 49 15.10 1.96 9.35
N TYR A 50 15.48 0.77 9.77
CA TYR A 50 16.41 0.61 10.88
C TYR A 50 17.84 0.64 10.35
N VAL A 51 18.72 1.36 11.05
CA VAL A 51 20.16 1.40 10.76
C VAL A 51 20.90 1.01 12.03
N LEU A 52 21.86 0.10 11.90
CA LEU A 52 22.71 -0.30 13.01
C LEU A 52 23.76 0.79 13.27
N LYS A 53 23.71 1.45 14.43
CA LYS A 53 24.66 2.49 14.84
C LYS A 53 25.19 2.14 16.23
N GLY A 54 26.49 1.89 16.33
CA GLY A 54 27.12 1.57 17.63
C GLY A 54 26.58 0.30 18.30
N GLY A 55 26.13 -0.68 17.51
CA GLY A 55 25.54 -1.91 18.03
C GLY A 55 24.04 -1.84 18.33
N GLU A 56 23.42 -0.66 18.22
CA GLU A 56 21.99 -0.49 18.43
C GLU A 56 21.24 -0.23 17.12
N TRP A 57 20.06 -0.82 16.98
CA TRP A 57 19.17 -0.56 15.86
C TRP A 57 18.39 0.73 16.10
N VAL A 58 18.67 1.75 15.28
CA VAL A 58 18.02 3.05 15.39
C VAL A 58 17.05 3.24 14.21
N LEU A 59 15.78 3.50 14.51
CA LEU A 59 14.77 3.82 13.50
C LEU A 59 14.97 5.23 12.94
N THR A 60 14.99 5.37 11.62
CA THR A 60 15.10 6.68 10.97
C THR A 60 13.78 7.44 10.98
N LYS A 61 13.85 8.78 10.84
CA LYS A 61 12.73 9.57 10.30
C LYS A 61 12.41 9.10 8.87
N PRO A 62 11.20 9.38 8.33
CA PRO A 62 10.89 9.07 6.94
C PRO A 62 11.94 9.69 6.01
N THR A 63 12.60 8.86 5.22
CA THR A 63 13.67 9.26 4.32
C THR A 63 13.42 8.66 2.94
N THR A 64 14.04 9.24 1.93
CA THR A 64 14.06 8.67 0.58
C THR A 64 15.09 7.54 0.57
N LEU A 65 14.67 6.37 0.12
CA LEU A 65 15.57 5.23 -0.05
C LEU A 65 16.28 5.35 -1.41
N PRO A 66 17.60 5.09 -1.49
CA PRO A 66 18.29 5.16 -2.76
C PRO A 66 17.78 4.09 -3.72
N GLU A 67 17.62 4.48 -4.98
CA GLU A 67 17.23 3.55 -6.04
C GLU A 67 18.31 2.48 -6.24
N GLY A 68 17.88 1.26 -6.53
CA GLY A 68 18.75 0.13 -6.83
C GLY A 68 19.28 -0.61 -5.61
N TRP A 69 18.96 -0.15 -4.41
CA TRP A 69 19.17 -0.94 -3.18
C TRP A 69 18.33 -2.21 -3.19
N TYR A 70 18.71 -3.20 -2.40
CA TYR A 70 17.95 -4.43 -2.24
C TYR A 70 17.46 -4.60 -0.80
N ALA A 71 16.28 -5.18 -0.64
CA ALA A 71 15.71 -5.53 0.66
C ALA A 71 15.14 -6.95 0.60
N GLY A 72 15.15 -7.66 1.73
CA GLY A 72 14.56 -8.99 1.84
C GLY A 72 14.74 -9.52 3.25
N ALA A 73 14.04 -10.62 3.55
CA ALA A 73 14.19 -11.30 4.82
C ALA A 73 15.63 -11.83 4.96
N VAL A 74 16.27 -11.52 6.09
CA VAL A 74 17.47 -12.26 6.50
C VAL A 74 16.98 -13.65 6.87
N LYS A 75 17.46 -14.68 6.17
CA LYS A 75 17.19 -16.07 6.57
C LYS A 75 17.82 -16.29 7.95
N THR A 76 17.01 -16.18 8.99
CA THR A 76 17.41 -16.69 10.30
C THR A 76 17.39 -18.20 10.17
N GLU A 77 18.56 -18.84 10.18
CA GLU A 77 18.60 -20.27 10.46
C GLU A 77 18.02 -20.45 11.86
N GLU A 78 16.75 -20.86 11.96
CA GLU A 78 16.21 -21.41 13.20
C GLU A 78 17.12 -22.59 13.55
N LYS A 79 18.00 -22.42 14.53
CA LYS A 79 18.66 -23.56 15.16
C LYS A 79 17.54 -24.47 15.66
N PRO A 80 17.47 -25.75 15.25
CA PRO A 80 16.53 -26.69 15.85
C PRO A 80 16.86 -26.74 17.33
N ASN A 81 15.85 -26.52 18.17
CA ASN A 81 15.98 -26.61 19.61
C ASN A 81 16.57 -27.98 19.96
N GLU A 82 17.74 -27.97 20.60
CA GLU A 82 18.42 -29.16 21.15
C GLU A 82 17.68 -29.71 22.37
#